data_AF-X0YWR8-F1
#
_entry.id   AF-X0YWR8-F1
#
_cell.length_a   1.000
_cell.length_b   1.000
_cell.length_c   1.000
_cell.angle_alpha   90.00
_cell.angle_beta   90.00
_cell.angle_gamma   90.00
#
_symmetry.space_group_name_H-M   'P 1'
#
loop_
_entity.id
_entity.type
_entity.pdbx_description
1 polymer ?
#
loop_
_entity_poly.entity_id
_entity_poly.type
_entity_poly.pdbx_seq_one_letter_code
_entity_poly.pdbx_strand_id
1 'polypeptide(L)'
;GTFAVVEGRRGNEALGVTAGIGQNSKLDAIVLRADGGPREGFIHAYSARGQRLGETPFRLGYGERSTSVALELPLELRNQVSRVEIAGEKSAGAVSLLDARSQWQRVALISGEAREEAQPLLAPLYYIDRALRPFAELVEPKGSNLAAGIRDALSQNATVLMLADIGTLSGDVKKQVDDWVKRGGVLVRFAGPRLEDGGDELLPTPLRIGRRTLGGALSWSTPQPLAAFEES
;
A
#
# COMPACT_ATOMS: atom_id res chain seq x y z
N GLY A 1 47.07 -5.75 28.31
CA GLY A 1 45.63 -6.06 28.40
C GLY A 1 45.40 -7.43 27.85
N THR A 2 44.74 -8.31 28.58
CA THR A 2 44.41 -9.67 28.14
C THR A 2 43.18 -9.60 27.23
N PHE A 3 43.36 -9.93 25.94
CA PHE A 3 42.24 -10.18 25.05
C PHE A 3 41.79 -11.64 25.24
N ALA A 4 40.49 -11.84 25.44
CA ALA A 4 39.87 -13.16 25.40
C ALA A 4 38.99 -13.23 24.15
N VAL A 5 39.24 -14.21 23.30
CA VAL A 5 38.35 -14.55 22.19
C VAL A 5 37.29 -15.49 22.76
N VAL A 6 36.04 -15.04 22.78
CA VAL A 6 34.91 -15.90 23.12
C VAL A 6 34.47 -16.58 21.83
N GLU A 7 34.98 -17.79 21.60
CA GLU A 7 34.44 -18.64 20.53
C GLU A 7 33.05 -19.15 20.92
N GLY A 8 32.12 -19.12 19.98
CA GLY A 8 30.78 -19.67 20.16
C GLY A 8 30.86 -21.16 20.49
N ARG A 9 30.16 -21.60 21.54
CA ARG A 9 29.99 -23.04 21.79
C ARG A 9 29.25 -23.65 20.61
N ARG A 10 29.74 -24.78 20.08
CA ARG A 10 29.03 -25.57 19.06
C ARG A 10 27.58 -25.81 19.49
N GLY A 11 26.63 -25.45 18.64
CA GLY A 11 25.19 -25.53 18.91
C GLY A 11 24.57 -24.28 19.56
N ASN A 12 25.38 -23.29 19.95
CA ASN A 12 24.96 -22.00 20.51
C ASN A 12 25.52 -20.83 19.67
N GLU A 13 25.79 -21.07 18.38
CA GLU A 13 26.22 -20.04 17.45
C GLU A 13 25.15 -18.95 17.35
N ALA A 14 25.60 -17.70 17.27
CA ALA A 14 24.72 -16.54 17.25
C ALA A 14 23.83 -16.56 16.00
N LEU A 15 22.54 -16.39 16.22
CA LEU A 15 21.55 -16.21 15.16
C LEU A 15 21.19 -14.72 15.04
N GLY A 16 20.96 -14.31 13.80
CA GLY A 16 20.43 -13.00 13.44
C GLY A 16 19.09 -13.13 12.74
N VAL A 17 18.22 -12.13 12.86
CA VAL A 17 17.01 -12.02 12.02
C VAL A 17 16.87 -10.61 11.48
N THR A 18 16.51 -10.53 10.20
CA THR A 18 15.98 -9.30 9.61
C THR A 18 14.58 -9.60 9.07
N ALA A 19 13.62 -8.73 9.35
CA ALA A 19 12.26 -8.88 8.90
C ALA A 19 11.86 -7.66 8.06
N GLY A 20 11.02 -7.91 7.06
CA GLY A 20 10.52 -6.87 6.17
C GLY A 20 9.35 -7.38 5.35
N ILE A 21 8.75 -6.48 4.59
CA ILE A 21 7.65 -6.85 3.69
C ILE A 21 8.25 -7.27 2.35
N GLY A 22 7.95 -8.51 1.94
CA GLY A 22 8.37 -9.08 0.66
C GLY A 22 7.48 -8.68 -0.51
N GLN A 23 7.83 -9.12 -1.72
CA GLN A 23 7.14 -8.74 -2.97
C GLN A 23 5.68 -9.21 -3.07
N ASN A 24 5.27 -10.20 -2.26
CA ASN A 24 3.91 -10.75 -2.25
C ASN A 24 3.08 -10.28 -1.04
N SER A 25 3.42 -9.10 -0.48
CA SER A 25 2.78 -8.56 0.72
C SER A 25 2.94 -9.42 1.97
N LYS A 26 3.81 -10.43 1.96
CA LYS A 26 4.08 -11.27 3.13
C LYS A 26 5.09 -10.61 4.03
N LEU A 27 4.95 -10.86 5.33
CA LEU A 27 5.99 -10.51 6.29
C LEU A 27 7.06 -11.61 6.23
N ASP A 28 8.19 -11.29 5.61
CA ASP A 28 9.30 -12.22 5.44
C ASP A 28 10.33 -11.98 6.54
N ALA A 29 10.86 -13.07 7.09
CA ALA A 29 11.96 -13.07 8.05
C ALA A 29 13.12 -13.87 7.48
N ILE A 30 14.29 -13.22 7.36
CA ILE A 30 15.53 -13.85 6.95
C ILE A 30 16.34 -14.12 8.21
N VAL A 31 16.50 -15.40 8.52
CA VAL A 31 17.37 -15.86 9.61
C VAL A 31 18.78 -16.00 9.07
N LEU A 32 19.75 -15.49 9.82
CA LEU A 32 21.16 -15.43 9.47
C LEU A 32 21.99 -16.14 10.55
N ARG A 33 23.12 -16.72 10.14
CA ARG A 33 24.16 -17.19 11.08
C ARG A 33 25.55 -16.98 10.49
N ALA A 34 26.54 -16.85 11.37
CA ALA A 34 27.94 -16.72 10.96
C ALA A 34 28.52 -18.07 10.51
N ASP A 35 28.40 -19.10 11.35
CA ASP A 35 28.84 -20.48 11.12
C ASP A 35 27.99 -21.44 11.97
N GLY A 36 28.35 -22.73 12.00
CA GLY A 36 27.73 -23.73 12.86
C GLY A 36 27.03 -24.89 12.16
N GLY A 37 26.58 -25.85 12.96
CA GLY A 37 25.79 -27.01 12.51
C GLY A 37 24.30 -26.67 12.28
N PRO A 38 23.47 -27.63 11.83
CA PRO A 38 22.06 -27.40 11.55
C PRO A 38 21.33 -26.76 12.73
N ARG A 39 20.45 -25.81 12.43
CA ARG A 39 19.63 -25.12 13.44
C ARG A 39 18.19 -25.09 12.96
N GLU A 40 17.28 -25.29 13.89
CA GLU A 40 15.85 -25.15 13.68
C GLU A 40 15.24 -24.44 14.89
N GLY A 41 14.11 -23.80 14.66
CA GLY A 41 13.43 -23.04 15.69
C GLY A 41 12.22 -22.32 15.12
N PHE A 42 11.72 -21.35 15.88
CA PHE A 42 10.55 -20.58 15.50
C PHE A 42 10.89 -19.10 15.42
N ILE A 43 10.26 -18.43 14.47
CA ILE A 43 10.17 -16.98 14.40
C ILE A 43 8.82 -16.59 14.99
N HIS A 44 8.83 -15.62 15.91
CA HIS A 44 7.63 -15.04 16.50
C HIS A 44 7.43 -13.60 16.02
N ALA A 45 6.19 -13.24 15.69
CA ALA A 45 5.79 -11.85 15.46
C ALA A 45 5.05 -11.31 16.68
N TYR A 46 5.37 -10.08 17.09
CA TYR A 46 4.75 -9.40 18.22
C TYR A 46 4.21 -8.03 17.84
N SER A 47 3.12 -7.66 18.51
CA SER A 47 2.62 -6.29 18.52
C SER A 47 3.45 -5.37 19.40
N ALA A 48 3.22 -4.06 19.26
CA ALA A 48 3.81 -3.05 20.15
C ALA A 48 3.42 -3.24 21.63
N ARG A 49 2.33 -3.96 21.90
CA ARG A 49 1.87 -4.31 23.26
C ARG A 49 2.48 -5.61 23.79
N GLY A 50 3.38 -6.25 23.05
CA GLY A 50 4.01 -7.51 23.42
C GLY A 50 3.12 -8.74 23.23
N GLN A 51 1.97 -8.62 22.55
CA GLN A 51 1.13 -9.76 22.21
C GLN A 51 1.74 -10.52 21.02
N ARG A 52 1.85 -11.85 21.10
CA ARG A 52 2.29 -12.68 19.98
C ARG A 52 1.17 -12.80 18.96
N LEU A 53 1.45 -12.38 17.73
CA LEU A 53 0.48 -12.32 16.63
C LEU A 53 0.58 -13.52 15.69
N GLY A 54 1.76 -14.15 15.62
CA GLY A 54 1.97 -15.36 14.83
C GLY A 54 3.32 -16.00 15.09
N GLU A 55 3.49 -17.20 14.55
CA GLU A 55 4.72 -17.97 14.59
C GLU A 55 4.91 -18.75 13.28
N THR A 56 6.17 -18.95 12.88
CA THR A 56 6.52 -19.79 11.73
C THR A 56 7.84 -20.51 12.01
N PRO A 57 7.98 -21.81 11.66
CA PRO A 57 9.23 -22.51 11.84
C PRO A 57 10.28 -22.08 10.81
N PHE A 58 11.56 -22.12 11.20
CA PHE A 58 12.68 -21.99 10.27
C PHE A 58 13.65 -23.17 10.41
N ARG A 59 14.38 -23.44 9.33
CA ARG A 59 15.44 -24.46 9.31
C ARG A 59 16.64 -23.93 8.52
N LEU A 60 17.81 -24.08 9.11
CA LEU A 60 19.13 -23.88 8.52
C LEU A 60 19.84 -25.23 8.47
N GLY A 61 20.05 -25.76 7.26
CA GLY A 61 20.78 -26.99 7.01
C GLY A 61 22.28 -26.87 7.26
N TYR A 62 23.08 -27.87 6.88
CA TYR A 62 24.54 -27.77 6.96
C TYR A 62 25.07 -26.76 5.94
N GLY A 63 25.98 -25.87 6.37
CA GLY A 63 26.64 -24.91 5.48
C GLY A 63 25.77 -23.72 5.03
N GLU A 64 24.45 -23.78 5.19
CA GLU A 64 23.55 -22.66 4.90
C GLU A 64 23.80 -21.50 5.86
N ARG A 65 24.00 -20.28 5.35
CA ARG A 65 24.22 -19.09 6.19
C ARG A 65 22.96 -18.26 6.40
N SER A 66 21.94 -18.53 5.60
CA SER A 66 20.65 -17.86 5.67
C SER A 66 19.51 -18.78 5.26
N THR A 67 18.32 -18.50 5.80
CA THR A 67 17.06 -19.10 5.36
C THR A 67 15.98 -18.02 5.42
N SER A 68 15.04 -18.05 4.48
CA SER A 68 13.92 -17.11 4.43
C SER A 68 12.63 -17.83 4.75
N VAL A 69 11.83 -17.25 5.64
CA VAL A 69 10.52 -17.81 6.03
C VAL A 69 9.46 -16.71 5.99
N ALA A 70 8.28 -17.07 5.51
CA ALA A 70 7.14 -16.16 5.46
C ALA A 70 6.24 -16.37 6.68
N LEU A 71 5.83 -15.27 7.32
CA LEU A 71 4.80 -15.26 8.35
C LEU A 71 3.46 -14.97 7.68
N GLU A 72 2.64 -16.01 7.57
CA GLU A 72 1.28 -15.91 7.04
C GLU A 72 0.37 -15.28 8.12
N LEU A 73 0.10 -13.98 7.97
CA LEU A 73 -0.77 -13.21 8.84
C LEU A 73 -1.84 -12.51 8.01
N PRO A 74 -3.11 -12.48 8.47
CA PRO A 74 -4.10 -11.54 7.96
C PRO A 74 -3.55 -10.10 8.00
N LEU A 75 -3.96 -9.26 7.04
CA LEU A 75 -3.48 -7.88 6.92
C LEU A 75 -3.56 -7.12 8.26
N GLU A 76 -4.66 -7.28 8.99
CA GLU A 76 -4.93 -6.57 10.23
C GLU A 76 -3.91 -6.94 11.32
N LEU A 77 -3.52 -8.21 11.40
CA LEU A 77 -2.49 -8.66 12.34
C LEU A 77 -1.10 -8.28 11.85
N ARG A 78 -0.84 -8.38 10.54
CA ARG A 78 0.43 -7.99 9.93
C ARG A 78 0.76 -6.51 10.21
N ASN A 79 -0.22 -5.62 10.04
CA ASN A 79 -0.05 -4.18 10.29
C ASN A 79 0.15 -3.84 11.78
N GLN A 80 -0.15 -4.77 12.70
CA GLN A 80 0.11 -4.61 14.13
C GLN A 80 1.50 -5.09 14.54
N VAL A 81 2.23 -5.83 13.68
CA VAL A 81 3.56 -6.35 14.02
C VAL A 81 4.54 -5.18 14.12
N SER A 82 5.15 -5.04 15.29
CA SER A 82 6.22 -4.06 15.54
C SER A 82 7.59 -4.72 15.70
N ARG A 83 7.60 -6.04 15.96
CA ARG A 83 8.82 -6.79 16.26
C ARG A 83 8.70 -8.24 15.79
N VAL A 84 9.76 -8.73 15.18
CA VAL A 84 9.97 -10.14 14.86
C VAL A 84 11.19 -10.63 15.63
N GLU A 85 11.12 -11.80 16.25
CA GLU A 85 12.24 -12.37 16.99
C GLU A 85 12.39 -13.88 16.76
N ILE A 86 13.62 -14.38 16.96
CA ILE A 86 13.90 -15.80 17.02
C ILE A 86 13.56 -16.30 18.43
N ALA A 87 12.64 -17.26 18.52
CA ALA A 87 12.20 -17.82 19.79
C ALA A 87 13.36 -18.48 20.55
N GLY A 88 13.51 -18.15 21.84
CA GLY A 88 14.54 -18.72 22.71
C GLY A 88 15.93 -18.10 22.58
N GLU A 89 16.16 -17.20 21.61
CA GLU A 89 17.45 -16.54 21.40
C GLU A 89 17.54 -15.21 22.16
N LYS A 90 18.46 -15.13 23.13
CA LYS A 90 18.67 -13.93 23.97
C LYS A 90 19.78 -13.07 23.40
N SER A 91 19.58 -12.53 22.21
CA SER A 91 20.56 -11.67 21.53
C SER A 91 19.88 -10.49 20.84
N ALA A 92 20.55 -9.33 20.80
CA ALA A 92 20.07 -8.18 20.03
C ALA A 92 19.97 -8.49 18.53
N GLY A 93 20.83 -9.38 18.01
CA GLY A 93 20.76 -9.83 16.62
C GLY A 93 19.53 -10.69 16.32
N ALA A 94 18.96 -11.34 17.33
CA ALA A 94 17.81 -12.22 17.19
C ALA A 94 16.47 -11.47 17.16
N VAL A 95 16.49 -10.13 17.11
CA VAL A 95 15.30 -9.27 17.10
C VAL A 95 15.39 -8.29 15.93
N SER A 96 14.31 -8.21 15.15
CA SER A 96 14.12 -7.21 14.09
C SER A 96 12.91 -6.34 14.42
N LEU A 97 13.09 -5.02 14.35
CA LEU A 97 12.01 -4.04 14.58
C LEU A 97 11.45 -3.57 13.24
N LEU A 98 10.12 -3.50 13.15
CA LEU A 98 9.42 -3.01 11.96
C LEU A 98 8.93 -1.59 12.22
N ASP A 99 9.09 -0.70 11.23
CA ASP A 99 8.60 0.67 11.26
C ASP A 99 7.21 0.78 10.62
N ALA A 100 6.47 1.86 10.90
CA ALA A 100 5.17 2.16 10.31
C ALA A 100 5.18 2.26 8.78
N ARG A 101 6.36 2.50 8.17
CA ARG A 101 6.56 2.44 6.70
C ARG A 101 6.28 1.06 6.10
N SER A 102 6.22 0.02 6.93
CA SER A 102 5.89 -1.35 6.55
C SER A 102 4.38 -1.64 6.61
N GLN A 103 3.53 -0.66 6.96
CA GLN A 103 2.09 -0.84 7.04
C GLN A 103 1.45 -0.77 5.66
N TRP A 104 0.89 -1.89 5.24
CA TRP A 104 0.23 -2.03 3.95
C TRP A 104 -1.19 -1.46 4.05
N GLN A 105 -1.53 -0.52 3.18
CA GLN A 105 -2.82 0.18 3.23
C GLN A 105 -3.89 -0.63 2.51
N ARG A 106 -5.11 -0.65 3.08
CA ARG A 106 -6.28 -1.20 2.39
C ARG A 106 -6.97 -0.07 1.64
N VAL A 107 -6.90 -0.13 0.31
CA VAL A 107 -7.34 0.92 -0.58
C VAL A 107 -8.59 0.44 -1.32
N ALA A 108 -9.70 1.13 -1.13
CA ALA A 108 -10.92 0.86 -1.87
C ALA A 108 -10.99 1.73 -3.13
N LEU A 109 -11.19 1.08 -4.28
CA LEU A 109 -11.30 1.72 -5.58
C LEU A 109 -12.77 1.77 -6.02
N ILE A 110 -13.29 2.97 -6.25
CA ILE A 110 -14.70 3.17 -6.66
C ILE A 110 -14.75 4.10 -7.87
N SER A 111 -15.47 3.71 -8.92
CA SER A 111 -15.68 4.52 -10.12
C SER A 111 -17.14 4.94 -10.29
N GLY A 112 -17.34 6.05 -11.02
CA GLY A 112 -18.66 6.47 -11.49
C GLY A 112 -19.21 5.63 -12.65
N GLU A 113 -18.35 4.94 -13.41
CA GLU A 113 -18.73 4.06 -14.51
C GLU A 113 -18.89 2.60 -14.07
N ALA A 114 -19.88 1.91 -14.66
CA ALA A 114 -20.03 0.47 -14.52
C ALA A 114 -18.89 -0.23 -15.28
N ARG A 115 -18.23 -1.20 -14.63
CA ARG A 115 -17.08 -1.94 -15.19
C ARG A 115 -17.38 -2.66 -16.51
N GLU A 116 -18.65 -2.89 -16.85
CA GLU A 116 -19.08 -3.65 -18.03
C GLU A 116 -19.03 -2.85 -19.34
N GLU A 117 -18.92 -1.51 -19.31
CA GLU A 117 -18.97 -0.67 -20.52
C GLU A 117 -17.61 -0.14 -21.01
N ALA A 118 -16.55 -0.26 -20.21
CA ALA A 118 -15.24 0.29 -20.56
C ALA A 118 -14.31 -0.76 -21.18
N GLN A 119 -13.72 -0.44 -22.34
CA GLN A 119 -12.53 -1.15 -22.81
C GLN A 119 -11.46 -1.09 -21.70
N PRO A 120 -10.70 -2.17 -21.41
CA PRO A 120 -9.83 -2.23 -20.22
C PRO A 120 -8.88 -1.04 -20.04
N LEU A 121 -8.34 -0.49 -21.13
CA LEU A 121 -7.42 0.65 -21.09
C LEU A 121 -8.10 2.01 -20.87
N LEU A 122 -9.41 2.10 -21.08
CA LEU A 122 -10.20 3.32 -20.91
C LEU A 122 -10.92 3.35 -19.55
N ALA A 123 -10.98 2.21 -18.84
CA ALA A 123 -11.62 2.13 -17.54
C ALA A 123 -10.90 3.05 -16.53
N PRO A 124 -11.62 3.96 -15.83
CA PRO A 124 -11.02 4.95 -14.93
C PRO A 124 -10.10 4.36 -13.84
N LEU A 125 -10.37 3.14 -13.41
CA LEU A 125 -9.62 2.47 -12.35
C LEU A 125 -8.45 1.62 -12.84
N TYR A 126 -8.33 1.32 -14.15
CA TYR A 126 -7.37 0.32 -14.64
C TYR A 126 -5.91 0.66 -14.29
N TYR A 127 -5.50 1.90 -14.57
CA TYR A 127 -4.13 2.32 -14.27
C TYR A 127 -3.90 2.55 -12.77
N ILE A 128 -4.93 2.97 -12.02
CA ILE A 128 -4.87 3.15 -10.57
C ILE A 128 -4.64 1.79 -9.90
N ASP A 129 -5.45 0.81 -10.26
CA ASP A 129 -5.34 -0.57 -9.80
C ASP A 129 -3.95 -1.14 -10.10
N ARG A 130 -3.48 -1.06 -11.35
CA ARG A 130 -2.16 -1.57 -11.73
C ARG A 130 -1.00 -0.89 -11.02
N ALA A 131 -1.11 0.41 -10.75
CA ALA A 131 -0.07 1.17 -10.04
C ALA A 131 -0.03 0.81 -8.54
N LEU A 132 -1.16 0.46 -7.94
CA LEU A 132 -1.27 0.23 -6.49
C LEU A 132 -1.13 -1.23 -6.07
N ARG A 133 -1.45 -2.20 -6.94
CA ARG A 133 -1.33 -3.65 -6.64
C ARG A 133 -0.02 -4.04 -5.94
N PRO A 134 1.17 -3.48 -6.31
CA PRO A 134 2.41 -3.86 -5.64
C PRO A 134 2.60 -3.28 -4.23
N PHE A 135 1.77 -2.33 -3.82
CA PHE A 135 1.98 -1.50 -2.62
C PHE A 135 0.78 -1.46 -1.66
N ALA A 136 -0.40 -1.89 -2.11
CA ALA A 136 -1.65 -1.77 -1.38
C ALA A 136 -2.57 -2.96 -1.61
N GLU A 137 -3.43 -3.23 -0.62
CA GLU A 137 -4.44 -4.29 -0.70
C GLU A 137 -5.67 -3.62 -1.29
N LEU A 138 -5.99 -4.00 -2.52
CA LEU A 138 -7.08 -3.39 -3.23
C LEU A 138 -8.38 -4.08 -2.85
N VAL A 139 -9.31 -3.27 -2.35
CA VAL A 139 -10.69 -3.67 -2.15
C VAL A 139 -11.48 -3.22 -3.37
N GLU A 140 -12.17 -4.16 -3.98
CA GLU A 140 -13.11 -3.91 -5.05
C GLU A 140 -14.53 -4.04 -4.49
N PRO A 141 -15.20 -2.91 -4.18
CA PRO A 141 -16.53 -2.97 -3.59
C PRO A 141 -17.53 -3.54 -4.60
N LYS A 142 -18.36 -4.48 -4.15
CA LYS A 142 -19.34 -5.17 -5.01
C LYS A 142 -20.68 -4.45 -5.11
N GLY A 143 -20.78 -3.26 -4.52
CA GLY A 143 -22.02 -2.50 -4.46
C GLY A 143 -22.55 -2.14 -5.85
N SER A 144 -23.84 -2.33 -6.08
CA SER A 144 -24.53 -1.98 -7.33
C SER A 144 -24.62 -0.47 -7.59
N ASN A 145 -24.30 0.35 -6.59
CA ASN A 145 -24.24 1.80 -6.68
C ASN A 145 -23.19 2.38 -5.73
N LEU A 146 -22.91 3.67 -5.86
CA LEU A 146 -21.90 4.39 -5.08
C LEU A 146 -22.10 4.25 -3.56
N ALA A 147 -23.33 4.39 -3.07
CA ALA A 147 -23.63 4.29 -1.64
C ALA A 147 -23.36 2.88 -1.08
N ALA A 148 -23.71 1.84 -1.84
CA ALA A 148 -23.39 0.47 -1.50
C ALA A 148 -21.88 0.21 -1.53
N GLY A 149 -21.18 0.71 -2.56
CA GLY A 149 -19.73 0.56 -2.70
C GLY A 149 -18.96 1.22 -1.55
N ILE A 150 -19.35 2.43 -1.14
CA ILE A 150 -18.75 3.11 0.02
C ILE A 150 -19.02 2.34 1.31
N ARG A 151 -20.26 1.89 1.54
CA ARG A 151 -20.57 1.09 2.74
C ARG A 151 -19.76 -0.20 2.82
N ASP A 152 -19.64 -0.91 1.70
CA ASP A 152 -18.85 -2.13 1.59
C ASP A 152 -17.36 -1.85 1.88
N ALA A 153 -16.78 -0.85 1.23
CA ALA A 153 -15.40 -0.42 1.48
C ALA A 153 -15.11 -0.10 2.95
N LEU A 154 -16.01 0.63 3.60
CA LEU A 154 -15.87 0.99 5.01
C LEU A 154 -16.05 -0.22 5.93
N SER A 155 -16.95 -1.15 5.61
CA SER A 155 -17.13 -2.39 6.37
C SER A 155 -15.91 -3.31 6.30
N GLN A 156 -15.16 -3.23 5.20
CA GLN A 156 -13.89 -3.94 5.01
C GLN A 156 -12.70 -3.18 5.62
N ASN A 157 -12.91 -2.15 6.45
CA ASN A 157 -11.86 -1.36 7.09
C ASN A 157 -10.86 -0.73 6.10
N ALA A 158 -11.33 -0.24 4.94
CA ALA A 158 -10.49 0.55 4.05
C ALA A 158 -9.97 1.81 4.78
N THR A 159 -8.66 2.04 4.69
CA THR A 159 -7.99 3.23 5.26
C THR A 159 -7.87 4.35 4.23
N VAL A 160 -7.97 4.01 2.94
CA VAL A 160 -7.94 4.94 1.82
C VAL A 160 -9.15 4.67 0.91
N LEU A 161 -9.87 5.73 0.55
CA LEU A 161 -10.92 5.70 -0.47
C LEU A 161 -10.41 6.45 -1.70
N MET A 162 -10.39 5.78 -2.85
CA MET A 162 -10.06 6.38 -4.14
C MET A 162 -11.30 6.41 -5.03
N LEU A 163 -11.77 7.62 -5.31
CA LEU A 163 -12.96 7.87 -6.12
C LEU A 163 -12.53 8.34 -7.51
N ALA A 164 -12.81 7.55 -8.55
CA ALA A 164 -12.48 7.88 -9.93
C ALA A 164 -13.71 8.35 -10.71
N ASP A 165 -13.62 9.57 -11.25
CA ASP A 165 -14.69 10.21 -12.02
C ASP A 165 -16.06 10.18 -11.31
N ILE A 166 -16.04 10.48 -10.01
CA ILE A 166 -17.26 10.68 -9.23
C ILE A 166 -17.43 12.17 -9.02
N GLY A 167 -18.53 12.72 -9.52
CA GLY A 167 -18.93 14.13 -9.34
C GLY A 167 -19.36 14.43 -7.91
N THR A 168 -20.51 15.07 -7.72
CA THR A 168 -20.95 15.49 -6.39
C THR A 168 -21.38 14.31 -5.52
N LEU A 169 -20.75 14.12 -4.35
CA LEU A 169 -21.29 13.29 -3.28
C LEU A 169 -22.45 14.04 -2.62
N SER A 170 -23.59 13.38 -2.44
CA SER A 170 -24.80 14.01 -1.91
C SER A 170 -25.42 13.19 -0.77
N GLY A 171 -26.26 13.86 0.03
CA GLY A 171 -27.02 13.26 1.11
C GLY A 171 -26.17 12.48 2.11
N ASP A 172 -26.66 11.30 2.48
CA ASP A 172 -26.03 10.43 3.48
C ASP A 172 -24.63 9.95 3.07
N VAL A 173 -24.38 9.79 1.76
CA VAL A 173 -23.07 9.35 1.26
C VAL A 173 -22.01 10.39 1.57
N LYS A 174 -22.28 11.68 1.30
CA LYS A 174 -21.36 12.77 1.63
C LYS A 174 -21.06 12.79 3.13
N LYS A 175 -22.09 12.68 3.96
CA LYS A 175 -21.95 12.69 5.42
C LYS A 175 -21.11 11.51 5.91
N GLN A 176 -21.36 10.32 5.39
CA GLN A 176 -20.62 9.11 5.77
C GLN A 176 -19.12 9.22 5.43
N VAL A 177 -18.80 9.72 4.24
CA VAL A 177 -17.40 9.93 3.82
C VAL A 177 -16.76 11.03 4.64
N ASP A 178 -17.44 12.15 4.87
CA ASP A 178 -16.95 13.25 5.72
C ASP A 178 -16.61 12.80 7.14
N ASP A 179 -17.54 12.08 7.79
CA ASP A 179 -17.32 11.53 9.14
C ASP A 179 -16.15 10.54 9.17
N TRP A 180 -15.96 9.76 8.10
CA TRP A 180 -14.84 8.83 7.98
C TRP A 180 -13.50 9.54 7.78
N VAL A 181 -13.44 10.57 6.92
CA VAL A 181 -12.24 11.41 6.75
C VAL A 181 -11.86 12.08 8.07
N LYS A 182 -12.83 12.61 8.81
CA LYS A 182 -12.62 13.20 10.15
C LYS A 182 -12.06 12.23 11.19
N ARG A 183 -12.25 10.92 11.01
CA ARG A 183 -11.65 9.87 11.85
C ARG A 183 -10.26 9.42 11.37
N GLY A 184 -9.67 10.11 10.39
CA GLY A 184 -8.33 9.83 9.86
C GLY A 184 -8.31 9.01 8.57
N GLY A 185 -9.46 8.78 7.94
CA GLY A 185 -9.52 8.19 6.61
C GLY A 185 -8.93 9.11 5.54
N VAL A 186 -8.24 8.55 4.55
CA VAL A 186 -7.65 9.31 3.44
C VAL A 186 -8.54 9.22 2.20
N LEU A 187 -9.12 10.35 1.79
CA LEU A 187 -9.89 10.45 0.56
C LEU A 187 -9.02 10.98 -0.59
N VAL A 188 -8.95 10.22 -1.68
CA VAL A 188 -8.33 10.64 -2.94
C VAL A 188 -9.42 10.71 -4.01
N ARG A 189 -9.52 11.84 -4.70
CA ARG A 189 -10.50 12.06 -5.76
C ARG A 189 -9.77 12.28 -7.07
N PHE A 190 -9.91 11.34 -8.00
CA PHE A 190 -9.36 11.47 -9.34
C PHE A 190 -10.31 12.27 -10.22
N ALA A 191 -9.72 13.22 -10.95
CA ALA A 191 -10.43 14.04 -11.93
C ALA A 191 -11.03 13.18 -13.05
N GLY A 192 -12.11 13.68 -13.64
CA GLY A 192 -12.80 13.11 -14.77
C GLY A 192 -14.00 14.00 -15.14
N PRO A 193 -14.66 13.75 -16.29
CA PRO A 193 -15.73 14.61 -16.79
C PRO A 193 -16.85 14.88 -15.76
N ARG A 194 -17.24 13.89 -14.96
CA ARG A 194 -18.28 14.03 -13.93
C ARG A 194 -17.82 14.86 -12.74
N LEU A 195 -16.54 14.79 -12.39
CA LEU A 195 -15.94 15.64 -11.36
C LEU A 195 -15.60 17.04 -11.89
N GLU A 196 -15.49 17.25 -13.20
CA GLU A 196 -15.37 18.61 -13.74
C GLU A 196 -16.70 19.37 -13.68
N ASP A 197 -17.81 18.68 -13.96
CA ASP A 197 -19.16 19.25 -13.95
C ASP A 197 -19.81 19.24 -12.55
N GLY A 198 -19.14 18.63 -11.55
CA GLY A 198 -19.63 18.46 -10.18
C GLY A 198 -18.55 18.74 -9.13
N GLY A 199 -18.94 18.97 -7.89
CA GLY A 199 -17.99 19.25 -6.82
C GLY A 199 -18.68 19.34 -5.47
N ASP A 200 -17.95 19.03 -4.41
CA ASP A 200 -18.45 19.06 -3.04
C ASP A 200 -17.35 19.53 -2.07
N GLU A 201 -17.75 19.75 -0.82
CA GLU A 201 -16.87 20.23 0.27
C GLU A 201 -15.77 19.23 0.68
N LEU A 202 -15.75 18.01 0.11
CA LEU A 202 -14.68 17.04 0.33
C LEU A 202 -13.54 17.18 -0.68
N LEU A 203 -13.54 18.24 -1.47
CA LEU A 203 -12.39 18.68 -2.27
C LEU A 203 -11.57 19.70 -1.48
N PRO A 204 -10.23 19.62 -1.50
CA PRO A 204 -9.38 20.53 -0.75
C PRO A 204 -9.47 21.97 -1.25
N THR A 205 -9.82 22.16 -2.52
CA THR A 205 -10.04 23.46 -3.14
C THR A 205 -11.19 23.41 -4.14
N PRO A 206 -11.95 24.51 -4.34
CA PRO A 206 -12.94 24.59 -5.40
C PRO A 206 -12.32 24.30 -6.77
N LEU A 207 -13.06 23.58 -7.61
CA LEU A 207 -12.63 23.33 -8.99
C LEU A 207 -12.87 24.57 -9.84
N ARG A 208 -11.97 24.77 -10.82
CA ARG A 208 -12.13 25.87 -11.76
C ARG A 208 -13.31 25.59 -12.67
N ILE A 209 -14.30 26.48 -12.64
CA ILE A 209 -15.47 26.40 -13.53
C ILE A 209 -15.04 26.71 -14.96
N GLY A 210 -15.42 25.84 -15.90
CA GLY A 210 -15.22 26.03 -17.34
C GLY A 210 -14.08 25.19 -17.93
N ARG A 211 -14.43 24.46 -19.01
CA ARG A 211 -13.45 23.84 -19.91
C ARG A 211 -12.47 24.93 -20.38
N ARG A 212 -11.18 24.61 -20.51
CA ARG A 212 -10.24 25.49 -21.23
C ARG A 212 -10.83 25.75 -22.62
N THR A 213 -11.52 26.87 -22.78
CA THR A 213 -11.88 27.40 -24.09
C THR A 213 -10.57 27.78 -24.74
N LEU A 214 -10.06 26.90 -25.60
CA LEU A 214 -9.00 27.19 -26.55
C LEU A 214 -9.53 28.13 -27.66
N GLY A 215 -10.15 29.24 -27.24
CA GLY A 215 -10.82 30.23 -28.10
C GLY A 215 -10.46 31.66 -27.72
N GLY A 216 -9.35 31.86 -26.99
CA GLY A 216 -8.74 33.19 -26.85
C GLY A 216 -7.91 33.53 -28.10
N ALA A 217 -7.43 34.76 -28.22
CA ALA A 217 -6.70 35.35 -29.37
C ALA A 217 -5.47 34.58 -29.93
N LEU A 218 -5.20 33.37 -29.44
CA LEU A 218 -4.19 32.41 -29.88
C LEU A 218 -4.80 31.12 -30.47
N SER A 219 -6.12 31.03 -30.68
CA SER A 219 -6.73 29.89 -31.37
C SER A 219 -6.43 29.98 -32.87
N TRP A 220 -5.33 29.37 -33.30
CA TRP A 220 -4.99 29.25 -34.73
C TRP A 220 -6.00 28.34 -35.44
N SER A 221 -7.08 28.93 -35.97
CA SER A 221 -7.97 28.27 -36.93
C SER A 221 -7.41 28.31 -38.35
N THR A 222 -6.52 29.25 -38.67
CA THR A 222 -5.90 29.39 -39.99
C THR A 222 -4.44 29.80 -39.82
N PRO A 223 -3.48 28.95 -40.22
CA PRO A 223 -2.06 29.31 -40.25
C PRO A 223 -1.85 30.54 -41.13
N GLN A 224 -1.20 31.58 -40.62
CA GLN A 224 -0.81 32.72 -41.44
C GLN A 224 0.33 32.30 -42.37
N PRO A 225 0.27 32.61 -43.68
CA PRO A 225 1.35 32.28 -44.59
C PRO A 225 2.62 33.07 -44.22
N LEU A 226 3.76 32.41 -44.28
CA LEU A 226 5.06 33.08 -44.21
C LEU A 226 5.29 33.88 -45.49
N ALA A 227 5.91 35.07 -45.36
CA ALA A 227 6.32 35.85 -46.51
C ALA A 227 7.32 35.05 -47.36
N ALA A 228 7.32 35.30 -48.68
CA ALA A 228 8.31 34.71 -49.58
C ALA A 228 9.72 35.18 -49.18
N PHE A 229 10.70 34.28 -49.28
CA PHE A 229 12.10 34.64 -49.09
C PHE A 229 12.54 35.57 -50.22
N GLU A 230 13.37 36.58 -49.89
CA GLU A 230 13.97 37.46 -50.91
C GLU A 230 14.85 36.64 -51.86
N GLU A 231 14.79 36.97 -53.15
CA GLU A 231 15.66 36.36 -54.16
C GLU A 231 17.10 36.86 -53.96
N SER A 232 18.04 35.90 -53.98
CA SER A 232 19.49 36.10 -53.77
C SER A 232 20.15 36.96 -54.83
#